data_AF-A0A3E0A0Y2-F1
#
_entry.id   AF-A0A3E0A0Y2-F1
#
_cell.length_a   1.000
_cell.length_b   1.000
_cell.length_c   1.000
_cell.angle_alpha   90.00
_cell.angle_beta   90.00
_cell.angle_gamma   90.00
#
_symmetry.space_group_name_H-M   'P 1'
#
loop_
_entity.id
_entity.type
_entity.pdbx_description
1 polymer ?
#
loop_
_entity_poly.entity_id
_entity_poly.type
_entity_poly.pdbx_seq_one_letter_code
_entity_poly.pdbx_strand_id
1 'polypeptide(L)'
;MSQDPQFEVAEDDGVLDASDTLDDNLVADPLDVGIAPADKWSGANRFGTTEAEERAGESLEQLLAQEEPDVDPYADPADDEDEISRRGYEEDPRAGRLVEDDQGFGEDVEADSVAWDAGIDAGGASAEEAAVHVVDGPDDEGDGPLR
;
A
#
# COMPACT_ATOMS: atom_id res chain seq x y z
N MET A 1 7.65 53.31 28.39
CA MET A 1 7.20 52.46 27.27
C MET A 1 8.18 51.31 27.22
N SER A 2 7.79 50.17 27.79
CA SER A 2 8.52 48.91 27.65
C SER A 2 8.42 48.49 26.20
N GLN A 3 9.56 48.27 25.53
CA GLN A 3 9.55 47.51 24.29
C GLN A 3 9.40 46.05 24.68
N ASP A 4 8.30 45.43 24.26
CA ASP A 4 8.17 43.97 24.27
C ASP A 4 9.32 43.37 23.47
N PRO A 5 9.94 42.26 23.92
CA PRO A 5 10.88 41.53 23.09
C PRO A 5 10.08 41.01 21.90
N GLN A 6 10.32 41.61 20.73
CA GLN A 6 9.86 41.04 19.49
C GLN A 6 10.46 39.64 19.44
N PHE A 7 9.60 38.62 19.43
CA PHE A 7 10.00 37.33 18.91
C PHE A 7 10.49 37.61 17.50
N GLU A 8 11.81 37.66 17.30
CA GLU A 8 12.41 37.51 15.99
C GLU A 8 11.90 36.16 15.50
N VAL A 9 10.81 36.19 14.74
CA VAL A 9 10.52 35.11 13.80
C VAL A 9 11.71 35.19 12.86
N ALA A 10 12.68 34.28 13.05
CA ALA A 10 13.71 34.09 12.05
C ALA A 10 12.96 33.76 10.76
N GLU A 11 12.93 34.71 9.84
CA GLU A 11 12.46 34.46 8.48
C GLU A 11 13.52 33.54 7.87
N ASP A 12 13.31 32.24 8.05
CA ASP A 12 14.13 31.20 7.47
C ASP A 12 13.73 31.01 6.01
N ASP A 13 14.17 31.95 5.17
CA ASP A 13 14.08 31.88 3.71
C ASP A 13 15.21 31.00 3.11
N GLY A 14 15.95 30.27 3.95
CA GLY A 14 17.10 29.44 3.58
C GLY A 14 16.74 28.01 3.18
N VAL A 15 17.78 27.21 2.92
CA VAL A 15 17.63 25.75 2.79
C VAL A 15 17.50 25.20 4.20
N LEU A 16 16.51 24.32 4.43
CA LEU A 16 16.28 23.70 5.73
C LEU A 16 17.53 22.97 6.22
N ASP A 17 17.88 23.19 7.49
CA ASP A 17 19.03 22.52 8.10
C ASP A 17 18.65 21.19 8.76
N ALA A 18 19.63 20.50 9.34
CA ALA A 18 19.42 19.22 10.02
C ALA A 18 18.51 19.35 11.25
N SER A 19 18.49 20.51 11.91
CA SER A 19 17.62 20.78 13.04
C SER A 19 16.16 21.01 12.63
N ASP A 20 15.93 21.49 11.41
CA ASP A 20 14.60 21.66 10.83
C ASP A 20 14.03 20.36 10.26
N THR A 21 14.86 19.57 9.58
CA THR A 21 14.44 18.35 8.87
C THR A 21 14.50 17.09 9.73
N LEU A 22 15.16 17.14 10.90
CA LEU A 22 15.50 15.96 11.71
C LEU A 22 16.27 14.90 10.90
N ASP A 23 16.96 15.33 9.85
CA ASP A 23 17.77 14.48 8.98
C ASP A 23 19.21 14.42 9.53
N ASP A 24 19.73 13.21 9.73
CA ASP A 24 21.07 12.97 10.29
C ASP A 24 22.20 13.21 9.26
N ASN A 25 22.00 14.12 8.30
CA ASN A 25 22.97 14.40 7.25
C ASN A 25 24.32 14.79 7.86
N LEU A 26 25.39 14.12 7.41
CA LEU A 26 26.71 14.13 8.07
C LEU A 26 27.53 15.42 7.86
N VAL A 27 26.94 16.46 7.28
CA VAL A 27 27.59 17.74 6.96
C VAL A 27 26.94 18.88 7.73
N ALA A 28 27.78 19.81 8.20
CA ALA A 28 27.34 20.92 9.04
C ALA A 28 26.58 22.01 8.26
N ASP A 29 26.87 22.17 6.97
CA ASP A 29 26.16 23.08 6.06
C ASP A 29 25.53 22.25 4.92
N PRO A 30 24.19 22.31 4.73
CA PRO A 30 23.52 21.68 3.60
C PRO A 30 24.08 22.10 2.24
N LEU A 31 24.71 23.28 2.12
CA LEU A 31 25.33 23.77 0.89
C LEU A 31 26.69 23.13 0.58
N ASP A 32 27.28 22.41 1.53
CA ASP A 32 28.55 21.69 1.33
C ASP A 32 28.35 20.33 0.64
N VAL A 33 27.10 19.86 0.46
CA VAL A 33 26.84 18.64 -0.31
C VAL A 33 27.08 18.88 -1.81
N GLY A 34 28.13 18.25 -2.34
CA GLY A 34 28.35 18.20 -3.78
C GLY A 34 27.41 17.20 -4.47
N ILE A 35 26.93 17.55 -5.67
CA ILE A 35 26.26 16.57 -6.55
C ILE A 35 27.31 15.86 -7.41
N ALA A 36 27.36 14.54 -7.32
CA ALA A 36 28.09 13.71 -8.28
C ALA A 36 27.17 13.40 -9.47
N PRO A 37 27.42 13.95 -10.67
CA PRO A 37 26.64 13.60 -11.84
C PRO A 37 26.88 12.14 -12.22
N ALA A 38 25.96 11.53 -12.97
CA ALA A 38 26.13 10.17 -13.44
C ALA A 38 27.41 10.01 -14.29
N ASP A 39 28.17 8.95 -14.03
CA ASP A 39 29.41 8.63 -14.77
C ASP A 39 29.18 8.32 -16.25
N LYS A 40 27.92 8.08 -16.65
CA LYS A 40 27.51 7.67 -17.99
C LYS A 40 26.33 8.51 -18.45
N TRP A 41 26.19 8.67 -19.76
CA TRP A 41 24.96 9.20 -20.36
C TRP A 41 23.78 8.28 -20.03
N SER A 42 22.94 8.73 -19.11
CA SER A 42 21.61 8.18 -18.88
C SER A 42 20.63 8.86 -19.85
N GLY A 43 19.75 8.08 -20.48
CA GLY A 43 18.64 8.60 -21.27
C GLY A 43 18.91 8.95 -22.74
N ALA A 44 20.17 9.04 -23.19
CA ALA A 44 20.45 9.37 -24.61
C ALA A 44 19.87 8.36 -25.62
N ASN A 45 19.67 7.11 -25.19
CA ASN A 45 19.06 6.03 -25.98
C ASN A 45 17.66 5.64 -25.48
N ARG A 46 16.98 6.48 -24.68
CA ARG A 46 15.60 6.18 -24.26
C ARG A 46 14.62 6.41 -25.41
N PHE A 47 13.48 5.75 -25.32
CA PHE A 47 12.35 6.01 -26.21
C PHE A 47 11.82 7.44 -26.02
N GLY A 48 11.42 8.11 -27.10
CA GLY A 48 10.94 9.50 -27.06
C GLY A 48 12.04 10.54 -27.32
N THR A 49 13.19 10.12 -27.83
CA THR A 49 14.28 11.04 -28.21
C THR A 49 14.14 11.54 -29.66
N THR A 50 13.22 10.94 -30.43
CA THR A 50 12.93 11.32 -31.81
C THR A 50 11.49 11.78 -31.99
N GLU A 51 11.22 12.66 -32.96
CA GLU A 51 9.86 13.16 -33.27
C GLU A 51 8.87 12.04 -33.63
N ALA A 52 9.35 10.92 -34.15
CA ALA A 52 8.52 9.78 -34.49
C ALA A 52 8.04 9.05 -33.23
N GLU A 53 8.95 8.84 -32.28
CA GLU A 53 8.66 8.19 -31.00
C GLU A 53 7.76 9.05 -30.11
N GLU A 54 8.01 10.36 -30.03
CA GLU A 54 7.14 11.29 -29.29
C GLU A 54 5.69 11.25 -29.81
N ARG A 55 5.51 11.16 -31.14
CA ARG A 55 4.17 11.05 -31.74
C ARG A 55 3.53 9.68 -31.50
N ALA A 56 4.33 8.63 -31.44
CA ALA A 56 3.84 7.28 -31.19
C ALA A 56 3.46 7.07 -29.72
N GLY A 57 4.20 7.68 -28.80
CA GLY A 57 4.12 7.40 -27.36
C GLY A 57 4.74 6.05 -26.99
N GLU A 58 5.11 5.89 -25.72
CA GLU A 58 5.58 4.62 -25.18
C GLU A 58 4.41 3.62 -25.07
N SER A 59 4.68 2.34 -25.35
CA SER A 59 3.70 1.28 -25.11
C SER A 59 3.56 0.99 -23.61
N LEU A 60 2.44 0.39 -23.22
CA LEU A 60 2.22 -0.05 -21.83
C LEU A 60 3.32 -1.03 -21.36
N GLU A 61 3.75 -1.94 -22.21
CA GLU A 61 4.83 -2.89 -21.88
C GLU A 61 6.18 -2.18 -21.68
N GLN A 62 6.45 -1.13 -22.44
CA GLN A 62 7.66 -0.31 -22.25
C GLN A 62 7.63 0.46 -20.93
N LEU A 63 6.45 0.96 -20.54
CA LEU A 63 6.26 1.62 -19.25
C LEU A 63 6.45 0.63 -18.09
N LEU A 64 5.84 -0.55 -18.18
CA LEU A 64 5.98 -1.61 -17.18
C LEU A 64 7.44 -2.11 -17.04
N ALA A 65 8.20 -2.16 -18.14
CA ALA A 65 9.61 -2.55 -18.10
C ALA A 65 10.52 -1.49 -17.44
N GLN A 66 10.05 -0.24 -17.33
CA GLN A 66 10.75 0.85 -16.64
C GLN A 66 10.35 0.98 -15.17
N GLU A 67 9.24 0.36 -14.76
CA GLU A 67 8.75 0.38 -13.40
C GLU A 67 9.67 -0.45 -12.49
N GLU A 68 10.00 0.11 -11.33
CA GLU A 68 10.63 -0.62 -10.23
C GLU A 68 9.51 -1.07 -9.29
N PRO A 69 9.45 -2.37 -8.89
CA PRO A 69 8.46 -2.83 -7.93
C PRO A 69 8.56 -2.07 -6.62
N ASP A 70 7.41 -1.66 -6.07
CA ASP A 70 7.36 -1.04 -4.75
C ASP A 70 7.94 -1.98 -3.70
N VAL A 71 8.74 -1.42 -2.78
CA VAL A 71 9.19 -2.13 -1.59
C VAL A 71 8.06 -2.10 -0.58
N ASP A 72 7.48 -3.27 -0.28
CA ASP A 72 6.53 -3.40 0.81
C ASP A 72 7.27 -3.25 2.16
N PRO A 73 7.03 -2.18 2.94
CA PRO A 73 7.69 -1.96 4.22
C PRO A 73 7.26 -2.96 5.30
N TYR A 74 6.23 -3.77 5.03
CA TYR A 74 5.72 -4.82 5.91
C TYR A 74 6.00 -6.23 5.37
N ALA A 75 6.70 -6.36 4.24
CA ALA A 75 7.13 -7.67 3.77
C ALA A 75 8.03 -8.30 4.84
N ASP A 76 7.58 -9.43 5.38
CA ASP A 76 8.35 -10.19 6.35
C ASP A 76 9.68 -10.61 5.68
N PRO A 77 10.86 -10.26 6.22
CA PRO A 77 12.11 -10.83 5.75
C PRO A 77 11.95 -12.35 5.72
N ALA A 78 12.01 -12.95 4.53
CA ALA A 78 11.71 -14.36 4.30
C ALA A 78 12.60 -15.32 5.11
N ASP A 79 12.32 -15.48 6.41
CA ASP A 79 12.70 -16.59 7.30
C ASP A 79 12.17 -16.42 8.75
N ASP A 80 11.03 -15.75 8.95
CA ASP A 80 10.30 -15.88 10.21
C ASP A 80 8.95 -16.50 9.90
N GLU A 81 8.77 -17.78 10.27
CA GLU A 81 7.42 -18.32 10.42
C GLU A 81 6.65 -17.32 11.31
N ASP A 82 5.64 -16.65 10.77
CA ASP A 82 4.93 -15.57 11.45
C ASP A 82 4.63 -15.97 12.90
N GLU A 83 4.88 -15.09 13.87
CA GLU A 83 4.60 -15.37 15.29
C GLU A 83 3.13 -15.82 15.49
N ILE A 84 2.25 -15.41 14.57
CA ILE A 84 0.84 -15.80 14.45
C ILE A 84 0.72 -17.31 14.18
N SER A 85 1.42 -17.81 13.16
CA SER A 85 1.49 -19.24 12.81
C SER A 85 2.08 -20.08 13.95
N ARG A 86 3.13 -19.59 14.62
CA ARG A 86 3.75 -20.27 15.78
C ARG A 86 2.84 -20.37 17.00
N ARG A 87 1.84 -19.48 17.15
CA ARG A 87 0.85 -19.52 18.23
C ARG A 87 -0.37 -20.39 17.91
N GLY A 88 -0.40 -21.04 16.75
CA GLY A 88 -1.49 -21.94 16.35
C GLY A 88 -2.79 -21.21 16.00
N TYR A 89 -2.71 -19.92 15.70
CA TYR A 89 -3.81 -19.24 15.01
C TYR A 89 -3.65 -19.60 13.53
N GLU A 90 -4.39 -20.61 13.10
CA GLU A 90 -4.69 -20.78 11.67
C GLU A 90 -5.31 -19.47 11.17
N GLU A 91 -5.08 -19.14 9.91
CA GLU A 91 -5.72 -18.00 9.26
C GLU A 91 -7.24 -18.22 9.32
N ASP A 92 -7.89 -17.63 10.33
CA ASP A 92 -9.34 -17.77 10.52
C ASP A 92 -10.01 -17.33 9.21
N PRO A 93 -10.69 -18.23 8.49
CA PRO A 93 -11.27 -17.91 7.20
C PRO A 93 -12.33 -16.85 7.41
N ARG A 94 -11.95 -15.60 7.10
CA ARG A 94 -12.87 -14.47 7.13
C ARG A 94 -13.81 -14.59 5.93
N ALA A 95 -15.08 -14.27 6.16
CA ALA A 95 -16.02 -14.11 5.07
C ALA A 95 -15.60 -12.90 4.22
N GLY A 96 -15.56 -13.07 2.89
CA GLY A 96 -15.38 -11.99 1.94
C GLY A 96 -16.70 -11.30 1.59
N ARG A 97 -16.74 -10.65 0.43
CA ARG A 97 -17.94 -9.97 -0.07
C ARG A 97 -18.99 -11.00 -0.49
N LEU A 98 -20.14 -11.01 0.19
CA LEU A 98 -21.28 -11.87 -0.15
C LEU A 98 -22.07 -11.28 -1.32
N VAL A 99 -22.35 -12.11 -2.33
CA VAL A 99 -23.09 -11.74 -3.54
C VAL A 99 -24.26 -12.72 -3.72
N GLU A 100 -25.46 -12.17 -3.94
CA GLU A 100 -26.66 -12.96 -4.26
C GLU A 100 -26.48 -13.75 -5.56
N ASP A 101 -27.23 -14.84 -5.72
CA ASP A 101 -27.15 -15.71 -6.90
C ASP A 101 -27.33 -14.97 -8.23
N ASP A 102 -28.24 -13.99 -8.25
CA ASP A 102 -28.55 -13.13 -9.39
C ASP A 102 -27.65 -11.87 -9.47
N GLN A 103 -26.69 -11.75 -8.54
CA GLN A 103 -25.79 -10.60 -8.39
C GLN A 103 -26.53 -9.28 -8.07
N GLY A 104 -27.71 -9.36 -7.46
CA GLY A 104 -28.57 -8.21 -7.17
C GLY A 104 -29.27 -7.65 -8.41
N PHE A 105 -29.50 -8.48 -9.43
CA PHE A 105 -30.12 -8.08 -10.69
C PHE A 105 -31.38 -8.89 -11.02
N GLY A 106 -32.52 -8.21 -11.05
CA GLY A 106 -33.78 -8.77 -11.53
C GLY A 106 -34.88 -8.69 -10.49
N GLU A 107 -35.86 -9.58 -10.62
CA GLU A 107 -36.83 -9.84 -9.54
C GLU A 107 -36.25 -10.94 -8.66
N ASP A 108 -36.25 -10.73 -7.34
CA ASP A 108 -35.81 -11.72 -6.36
C ASP A 108 -36.75 -12.94 -6.40
N VAL A 109 -36.19 -14.09 -6.76
CA VAL A 109 -36.90 -15.38 -6.80
C VAL A 109 -36.42 -16.33 -5.70
N GLU A 110 -35.42 -15.91 -4.92
CA GLU A 110 -34.80 -16.64 -3.83
C GLU A 110 -35.43 -16.20 -2.50
N ALA A 111 -36.44 -16.96 -2.05
CA ALA A 111 -37.14 -16.63 -0.81
C ALA A 111 -36.27 -16.74 0.46
N ASP A 112 -35.13 -17.46 0.36
CA ASP A 112 -34.17 -17.65 1.44
C ASP A 112 -32.99 -16.70 1.27
N SER A 113 -32.48 -16.15 2.37
CA SER A 113 -31.30 -15.27 2.34
C SER A 113 -30.03 -16.09 2.18
N VAL A 114 -29.68 -16.37 0.93
CA VAL A 114 -28.49 -17.13 0.51
C VAL A 114 -27.61 -16.26 -0.39
N ALA A 115 -26.29 -16.44 -0.29
CA ALA A 115 -25.29 -15.70 -1.07
C ALA A 115 -23.99 -16.50 -1.17
N TRP A 116 -23.16 -16.18 -2.16
CA TRP A 116 -21.84 -16.77 -2.34
C TRP A 116 -20.74 -15.76 -2.00
N ASP A 117 -19.67 -16.24 -1.40
CA ASP A 117 -18.48 -15.44 -1.14
C ASP A 117 -17.71 -15.18 -2.45
N ALA A 118 -17.61 -13.92 -2.85
CA ALA A 118 -16.89 -13.46 -4.04
C ALA A 118 -15.45 -13.02 -3.74
N GLY A 119 -14.95 -13.26 -2.52
CA GLY A 119 -13.62 -12.90 -2.06
C GLY A 119 -13.53 -11.49 -1.50
N ILE A 120 -12.31 -11.11 -1.10
CA ILE A 120 -12.01 -9.80 -0.50
C ILE A 120 -12.03 -8.71 -1.58
N ASP A 121 -12.86 -7.69 -1.37
CA ASP A 121 -12.92 -6.51 -2.24
C ASP A 121 -11.94 -5.45 -1.71
N ALA A 122 -10.71 -5.49 -2.23
CA ALA A 122 -9.54 -4.70 -1.83
C ALA A 122 -9.83 -3.43 -0.99
N GLY A 123 -9.36 -3.45 0.26
CA GLY A 123 -9.61 -2.42 1.26
C GLY A 123 -9.72 -3.15 2.59
N GLY A 124 -8.84 -2.87 3.55
CA GLY A 124 -8.88 -3.57 4.83
C GLY A 124 -10.28 -3.52 5.45
N ALA A 125 -10.71 -4.61 6.08
CA ALA A 125 -12.04 -4.75 6.65
C ALA A 125 -12.36 -3.63 7.64
N SER A 126 -13.61 -3.15 7.65
CA SER A 126 -14.09 -2.30 8.75
C SER A 126 -14.07 -3.08 10.08
N ALA A 127 -14.23 -2.39 11.22
CA ALA A 127 -14.30 -3.06 12.53
C ALA A 127 -15.48 -4.05 12.61
N GLU A 128 -16.60 -3.74 11.96
CA GLU A 128 -17.77 -4.62 11.88
C GLU A 128 -17.53 -5.81 10.95
N GLU A 129 -16.86 -5.59 9.82
CA GLU A 129 -16.54 -6.63 8.85
C GLU A 129 -15.49 -7.61 9.42
N ALA A 130 -14.52 -7.10 10.18
CA ALA A 130 -13.56 -7.92 10.91
C ALA A 130 -14.18 -8.74 12.06
N ALA A 131 -15.42 -8.43 12.48
CA ALA A 131 -16.12 -9.19 13.52
C ALA A 131 -16.88 -10.41 12.96
N VAL A 132 -17.08 -10.48 11.64
CA VAL A 132 -17.72 -11.61 10.96
C VAL A 132 -16.66 -12.68 10.66
N HIS A 133 -16.97 -13.94 10.98
CA HIS A 133 -16.10 -15.10 10.75
C HIS A 133 -16.93 -16.26 10.19
N VAL A 134 -16.30 -17.15 9.44
CA VAL A 134 -16.93 -18.38 8.96
C VAL A 134 -17.00 -19.37 10.12
N VAL A 135 -18.14 -20.03 10.26
CA VAL A 135 -18.34 -21.13 11.21
C VAL A 135 -18.68 -22.38 10.41
N ASP A 136 -18.19 -23.54 10.86
CA ASP A 136 -18.55 -24.81 10.26
C ASP A 136 -20.07 -25.01 10.35
N GLY A 137 -20.68 -25.35 9.21
CA GLY A 137 -22.07 -25.70 9.13
C GLY A 137 -22.34 -27.05 9.80
N PRO A 138 -23.62 -27.35 10.11
CA PRO A 138 -24.00 -28.62 10.72
C PRO A 138 -23.76 -29.84 9.82
N ASP A 139 -23.44 -29.62 8.54
CA ASP A 139 -23.21 -30.63 7.52
C ASP A 139 -21.75 -30.65 7.01
N ASP A 140 -20.88 -29.78 7.55
CA ASP A 140 -19.45 -29.71 7.22
C ASP A 140 -18.61 -30.66 8.12
N GLU A 141 -17.44 -31.11 7.67
CA GLU A 141 -16.53 -32.03 8.40
C GLU A 141 -15.76 -31.36 9.57
N GLY A 142 -16.36 -30.37 10.24
CA GLY A 142 -15.75 -29.56 11.30
C GLY A 142 -16.12 -29.98 12.74
N ASP A 143 -15.36 -29.46 13.73
CA ASP A 143 -15.59 -29.65 15.18
C ASP A 143 -16.74 -28.75 15.68
N GLY A 144 -17.91 -28.89 15.06
CA GLY A 144 -19.13 -28.23 15.50
C GLY A 144 -19.56 -28.71 16.89
N PRO A 145 -20.32 -27.91 17.66
CA PRO A 145 -20.74 -28.31 19.00
C PRO A 145 -21.47 -29.64 18.96
N LEU A 146 -20.98 -30.61 19.74
CA LEU A 146 -21.60 -31.92 19.89
C LEU A 146 -23.08 -31.73 20.24
N ARG A 147 -23.97 -32.25 19.38
CA ARG A 147 -25.41 -32.35 19.64
C ARG A 147 -25.70 -33.17 20.89
#